data_AF-A0A060S8A4-F1
#
_entry.id   AF-A0A060S8A4-F1
#
_cell.length_a   1.000
_cell.length_b   1.000
_cell.length_c   1.000
_cell.angle_alpha   90.00
_cell.angle_beta   90.00
_cell.angle_gamma   90.00
#
_symmetry.space_group_name_H-M   'P 1'
#
loop_
_entity.id
_entity.type
_entity.pdbx_description
1 polymer ?
#
loop_
_entity_poly.entity_id
_entity_poly.type
_entity_poly.pdbx_seq_one_letter_code
_entity_poly.pdbx_strand_id
1 'polypeptide(L)'
;MKVTLTELFTFVLVHQQFNGPSDILYQDILNNVKVYLSALYHNPETTATMFTWNQELTRTRLATAVSELARTSEDWHFGASSAEPSQIYDFRLEDMGRELELRAPEVWSLVVALLRGSSRRDQVPSTQSSVATQPDDPEEDEYWAGNDVLGMDTGGGQIATAGWGKASERRELLIRIKTIVIVSILIHNNDQRCNALQSIIGIFLHSCGAPEKLIKVLSRSGLSISLASIHRAIHSLTVHSADDVEELAQTLLASYAFDNLDTKLPVGIPTVESPADGLIHIATGTVLRLDHGVSLEDLRCSKLLWDRSPLNPLASDPRPYNPEATFTHLLGLHPEPEYTEGALSRRGQFRAWVAMQFLAQHGPSAFAPLHDRLRNPETVEMIPIKKLYQTPLRAMDINLSTITGNINTLSAMFAQGGVGDPWEDPSAPNEAIRDISEYVAIVHGDLGTYEKVDTAMRRRKQERTPYNRLQHVVMVPGLFHLKMAAADAIWRILITPDDARVDHAGFMKIIGQLRPDDSSRLRFQREIP
;
A
#
# COMPACT_ATOMS: atom_id res chain seq x y z
N MET A 1 26.48 74.09 15.75
CA MET A 1 25.90 72.88 16.35
C MET A 1 26.68 71.70 15.79
N LYS A 2 27.36 70.90 16.62
CA LYS A 2 28.10 69.72 16.14
C LYS A 2 27.13 68.54 16.10
N VAL A 3 26.57 68.26 14.93
CA VAL A 3 25.72 67.08 14.70
C VAL A 3 26.64 65.88 14.49
N THR A 4 26.47 64.84 15.29
CA THR A 4 27.21 63.58 15.14
C THR A 4 26.64 62.75 13.99
N LEU A 5 27.43 61.83 13.45
CA LEU A 5 26.96 60.91 12.40
C LEU A 5 25.76 60.09 12.91
N THR A 6 25.79 59.65 14.17
CA THR A 6 24.69 58.90 14.80
C THR A 6 23.39 59.70 14.89
N GLU A 7 23.47 60.98 15.29
CA GLU A 7 22.32 61.87 15.29
C GLU A 7 21.78 62.08 13.88
N LEU A 8 22.65 62.30 12.89
CA LEU A 8 22.26 62.45 11.48
C LEU A 8 21.49 61.21 10.97
N PHE A 9 22.02 60.00 11.19
CA PHE A 9 21.35 58.75 10.80
C PHE A 9 20.01 58.56 11.52
N THR A 10 19.95 58.88 12.82
CA THR A 10 18.72 58.72 13.62
C THR A 10 17.65 59.73 13.21
N PHE A 11 18.01 60.99 12.97
CA PHE A 11 17.08 62.01 12.48
C PHE A 11 16.50 61.65 11.11
N VAL A 12 17.35 61.21 10.19
CA VAL A 12 16.94 60.94 8.80
C VAL A 12 16.18 59.62 8.65
N LEU A 13 16.67 58.53 9.25
CA LEU A 13 16.09 57.19 9.05
C LEU A 13 15.03 56.80 10.07
N VAL A 14 15.18 57.22 11.34
CA VAL A 14 14.30 56.78 12.43
C VAL A 14 13.22 57.82 12.72
N HIS A 15 13.60 59.10 12.85
CA HIS A 15 12.67 60.20 13.10
C HIS A 15 12.06 60.81 11.83
N GLN A 16 12.42 60.29 10.66
CA GLN A 16 11.85 60.67 9.37
C GLN A 16 11.94 62.19 9.07
N GLN A 17 12.97 62.86 9.57
CA GLN A 17 13.24 64.25 9.26
C GLN A 17 14.14 64.32 8.02
N PHE A 18 13.79 65.15 7.02
CA PHE A 18 14.52 65.24 5.73
C PHE A 18 14.42 63.96 4.88
N ASN A 19 13.24 63.33 4.83
CA ASN A 19 12.95 62.12 4.08
C ASN A 19 12.17 62.38 2.77
N GLY A 20 12.20 63.60 2.24
CA GLY A 20 11.53 63.93 0.99
C GLY A 20 12.11 63.13 -0.19
N PRO A 21 11.33 62.87 -1.25
CA PRO A 21 11.84 62.18 -2.44
C PRO A 21 12.99 62.94 -3.13
N SER A 22 13.14 64.24 -2.84
CA SER A 22 14.22 65.11 -3.32
C SER A 22 15.30 65.42 -2.28
N ASP A 23 15.23 64.84 -1.06
CA ASP A 23 16.25 65.03 -0.03
C ASP A 23 17.51 64.25 -0.36
N ILE A 24 18.59 64.97 -0.65
CA ILE A 24 19.87 64.40 -1.10
C ILE A 24 20.44 63.43 -0.06
N LEU A 25 20.34 63.76 1.23
CA LEU A 25 20.87 62.94 2.32
C LEU A 25 20.09 61.63 2.49
N TYR A 26 18.77 61.66 2.37
CA TYR A 26 17.95 60.46 2.45
C TYR A 26 18.17 59.55 1.25
N GLN A 27 18.23 60.12 0.03
CA GLN A 27 18.52 59.36 -1.18
C GLN A 27 19.95 58.79 -1.18
N ASP A 28 20.95 59.52 -0.69
CA ASP A 28 22.32 59.02 -0.57
C ASP A 28 22.41 57.83 0.40
N ILE A 29 21.79 57.96 1.58
CA ILE A 29 21.76 56.87 2.57
C ILE A 29 21.08 55.62 1.99
N LEU A 30 19.92 55.76 1.33
CA LEU A 30 19.20 54.62 0.73
C LEU A 30 19.98 53.96 -0.41
N ASN A 31 20.58 54.75 -1.30
CA ASN A 31 21.32 54.22 -2.45
C ASN A 31 22.64 53.56 -2.04
N ASN A 32 23.24 53.98 -0.91
CA ASN A 32 24.55 53.51 -0.46
C ASN A 32 24.51 52.64 0.81
N VAL A 33 23.34 52.16 1.26
CA VAL A 33 23.20 51.29 2.47
C VAL A 33 24.26 50.18 2.54
N LYS A 34 24.46 49.45 1.44
CA LYS A 34 25.44 48.36 1.38
C LYS A 34 26.87 48.82 1.58
N VAL A 35 27.22 50.02 1.12
CA VAL A 35 28.55 50.61 1.28
C VAL A 35 28.79 50.96 2.74
N TYR A 36 27.82 51.58 3.41
CA TYR A 36 27.93 51.90 4.85
C TYR A 36 28.04 50.63 5.71
N LEU A 37 27.17 49.64 5.46
CA LEU A 37 27.21 48.37 6.18
C LEU A 37 28.52 47.62 5.94
N SER A 38 29.02 47.64 4.70
CA SER A 38 30.32 47.03 4.37
C SER A 38 31.48 47.77 5.02
N ALA A 39 31.45 49.10 5.11
CA ALA A 39 32.49 49.87 5.80
C ALA A 39 32.55 49.54 7.29
N LEU A 40 31.40 49.39 7.95
CA LEU A 40 31.31 48.93 9.34
C LEU A 40 31.74 47.46 9.50
N TYR A 41 31.50 46.62 8.51
CA TYR A 41 31.92 45.22 8.54
C TYR A 41 33.44 45.05 8.36
N HIS A 42 34.08 45.81 7.47
CA HIS A 42 35.51 45.68 7.17
C HIS A 42 36.41 46.47 8.11
N ASN A 43 35.87 47.37 8.95
CA ASN A 43 36.65 48.09 9.94
C ASN A 43 36.90 47.20 11.18
N PRO A 44 38.17 46.93 11.55
CA PRO A 44 38.51 45.99 12.63
C PRO A 44 37.89 46.31 13.99
N GLU A 45 37.66 47.59 14.30
CA GLU A 45 37.09 48.03 15.57
C GLU A 45 35.58 47.86 15.61
N THR A 46 34.89 47.90 14.46
CA THR A 46 33.43 47.76 14.38
C THR A 46 32.97 46.38 13.89
N THR A 47 33.85 45.56 13.29
CA THR A 47 33.50 44.22 12.78
C THR A 47 32.83 43.35 13.84
N ALA A 48 33.38 43.32 15.06
CA ALA A 48 32.87 42.47 16.14
C ALA A 48 31.45 42.89 16.59
N THR A 49 31.22 44.20 16.74
CA THR A 49 29.91 44.75 17.09
C THR A 49 28.90 44.54 15.97
N MET A 50 29.31 44.76 14.71
CA MET A 50 28.45 44.55 13.54
C MET A 50 28.05 43.08 13.39
N PHE A 51 28.99 42.15 13.56
CA PHE A 51 28.70 40.72 13.49
C PHE A 51 27.71 40.30 14.58
N THR A 52 27.94 40.75 15.83
CA THR A 52 27.07 40.44 16.97
C THR A 52 25.65 40.99 16.75
N TRP A 53 25.53 42.24 16.31
CA TRP A 53 24.23 42.86 16.01
C TRP A 53 23.49 42.16 14.87
N ASN A 54 24.20 41.82 13.78
CA ASN A 54 23.60 41.10 12.66
C ASN A 54 23.15 39.69 13.06
N GLN A 55 23.94 39.00 13.89
CA GLN A 55 23.58 37.68 14.41
C GLN A 55 22.34 37.76 15.29
N GLU A 56 22.23 38.78 16.15
CA GLU A 56 21.04 39.00 16.97
C GLU A 56 19.80 39.22 16.12
N LEU A 57 19.87 40.17 15.17
CA LEU A 57 18.75 40.49 14.26
C LEU A 57 18.31 39.27 13.44
N THR A 58 19.28 38.53 12.89
CA THR A 58 19.00 37.33 12.09
C THR A 58 18.37 36.24 12.95
N ARG A 59 18.86 36.03 14.17
CA ARG A 59 18.29 35.04 15.10
C ARG A 59 16.85 35.39 15.44
N THR A 60 16.56 36.64 15.78
CA THR A 60 15.19 37.08 16.08
C THR A 60 14.27 36.85 14.88
N ARG A 61 14.69 37.27 13.68
CA ARG A 61 13.89 37.12 12.46
C ARG A 61 13.56 35.67 12.14
N LEU A 62 14.56 34.78 12.20
CA LEU A 62 14.36 33.35 11.94
C LEU A 62 13.51 32.67 13.02
N ALA A 63 13.72 33.02 14.29
CA ALA A 63 12.90 32.50 15.39
C ALA A 63 11.43 32.91 15.24
N THR A 64 11.17 34.17 14.85
CA THR A 64 9.83 34.65 14.52
C THR A 64 9.24 33.89 13.35
N ALA A 65 9.99 33.71 12.26
CA ALA A 65 9.53 32.95 11.09
C ALA A 65 9.14 31.51 11.43
N VAL A 66 9.94 30.81 12.26
CA VAL A 66 9.60 29.45 12.74
C VAL A 66 8.34 29.47 13.62
N SER A 67 8.18 30.48 14.47
CA SER A 67 7.02 30.62 15.35
C SER A 67 5.73 30.92 14.56
N GLU A 68 5.82 31.78 13.55
CA GLU A 68 4.72 32.09 12.62
C GLU A 68 4.34 30.87 11.78
N LEU A 69 5.34 30.13 11.30
CA LEU A 69 5.14 28.88 10.59
C LEU A 69 4.37 27.90 11.48
N ALA A 70 4.84 27.62 12.70
CA ALA A 70 4.16 26.72 13.63
C ALA A 70 2.70 27.14 13.92
N ARG A 71 2.44 28.44 14.10
CA ARG A 71 1.08 28.96 14.36
C ARG A 71 0.13 28.79 13.16
N THR A 72 0.65 28.78 11.94
CA THR A 72 -0.13 28.68 10.69
C THR A 72 -0.16 27.27 10.12
N SER A 73 0.34 26.28 10.87
CA SER A 73 0.54 24.90 10.42
C SER A 73 -0.53 23.94 10.94
N GLU A 74 -1.80 24.34 10.94
CA GLU A 74 -2.89 23.45 11.35
C GLU A 74 -2.95 22.16 10.52
N ASP A 75 -2.58 22.26 9.23
CA ASP A 75 -2.47 21.13 8.29
C ASP A 75 -1.42 20.08 8.71
N TRP A 76 -0.50 20.43 9.62
CA TRP A 76 0.55 19.53 10.12
C TRP A 76 0.30 19.06 11.55
N HIS A 77 -0.93 19.20 12.02
CA HIS A 77 -1.37 18.64 13.28
C HIS A 77 -1.83 17.19 13.14
N PHE A 78 -1.25 16.30 13.94
CA PHE A 78 -1.68 14.91 14.03
C PHE A 78 -2.14 14.58 15.46
N GLY A 79 -3.45 14.39 15.60
CA GLY A 79 -4.09 14.03 16.85
C GLY A 79 -4.04 12.52 17.07
N ALA A 80 -3.10 12.04 17.89
CA ALA A 80 -2.96 10.59 18.13
C ALA A 80 -4.22 9.90 18.68
N SER A 81 -5.05 10.59 19.47
CA SER A 81 -6.30 10.01 20.00
C SER A 81 -7.48 10.08 19.03
N SER A 82 -7.32 10.81 17.92
CA SER A 82 -8.33 11.09 16.90
C SER A 82 -7.69 10.94 15.52
N ALA A 83 -6.83 9.93 15.38
CA ALA A 83 -6.06 9.71 14.17
C ALA A 83 -6.98 9.12 13.10
N GLU A 84 -7.08 9.82 11.97
CA GLU A 84 -7.87 9.37 10.83
C GLU A 84 -6.98 8.67 9.79
N PRO A 85 -7.48 7.62 9.11
CA PRO A 85 -6.71 6.92 8.08
C PRO A 85 -6.22 7.83 6.92
N SER A 86 -7.03 8.82 6.53
CA SER A 86 -6.71 9.82 5.49
C SER A 86 -5.41 10.58 5.80
N GLN A 87 -5.17 10.92 7.07
CA GLN A 87 -3.96 11.62 7.50
C GLN A 87 -2.68 10.82 7.23
N ILE A 88 -2.78 9.50 7.07
CA ILE A 88 -1.66 8.62 6.73
C ILE A 88 -1.61 8.37 5.22
N TYR A 89 -2.75 8.00 4.61
CA TYR A 89 -2.80 7.66 3.18
C TYR A 89 -2.55 8.86 2.26
N ASP A 90 -2.94 10.06 2.67
CA ASP A 90 -2.84 11.27 1.87
C ASP A 90 -1.56 12.07 2.18
N PHE A 91 -0.81 11.69 3.22
CA PHE A 91 0.44 12.36 3.56
C PHE A 91 1.47 12.20 2.42
N ARG A 92 2.01 13.33 1.96
CA ARG A 92 3.08 13.40 0.95
C ARG A 92 4.20 14.29 1.48
N LEU A 93 5.41 13.75 1.51
CA LEU A 93 6.58 14.47 1.99
C LEU A 93 6.91 15.66 1.06
N GLU A 94 6.68 15.48 -0.24
CA GLU A 94 6.91 16.49 -1.28
C GLU A 94 5.99 17.70 -1.10
N ASP A 95 4.73 17.46 -0.75
CA ASP A 95 3.73 18.52 -0.53
C ASP A 95 4.10 19.35 0.69
N MET A 96 4.45 18.68 1.80
CA MET A 96 4.95 19.33 2.99
C MET A 96 6.21 20.17 2.68
N GLY A 97 7.16 19.63 1.90
CA GLY A 97 8.36 20.35 1.52
C GLY A 97 8.09 21.61 0.69
N ARG A 98 7.16 21.54 -0.27
CA ARG A 98 6.74 22.72 -1.06
C ARG A 98 6.12 23.80 -0.18
N GLU A 99 5.24 23.43 0.73
CA GLU A 99 4.58 24.37 1.64
C GLU A 99 5.56 25.00 2.65
N LEU A 100 6.50 24.22 3.19
CA LEU A 100 7.54 24.74 4.07
C LEU A 100 8.42 25.79 3.37
N GLU A 101 8.83 25.52 2.13
CA GLU A 101 9.60 26.44 1.30
C GLU A 101 8.83 27.72 0.99
N LEU A 102 7.53 27.61 0.69
CA LEU A 102 6.66 28.75 0.39
C LEU A 102 6.40 29.63 1.61
N ARG A 103 6.09 29.02 2.77
CA ARG A 103 5.68 29.75 3.99
C ARG A 103 6.86 30.32 4.78
N ALA A 104 8.05 29.71 4.69
CA ALA A 104 9.25 30.17 5.41
C ALA A 104 10.52 30.10 4.54
N PRO A 105 10.60 30.87 3.43
CA PRO A 105 11.70 30.77 2.46
C PRO A 105 13.07 31.11 3.07
N GLU A 106 13.11 32.01 4.06
CA GLU A 106 14.37 32.39 4.75
C GLU A 106 14.93 31.24 5.60
N VAL A 107 14.06 30.54 6.34
CA VAL A 107 14.44 29.37 7.15
C VAL A 107 14.86 28.23 6.21
N TRP A 108 14.08 27.98 5.17
CA TRP A 108 14.38 26.98 4.15
C TRP A 108 15.75 27.22 3.49
N SER A 109 15.98 28.44 2.99
CA SER A 109 17.24 28.81 2.34
C SER A 109 18.43 28.68 3.29
N LEU A 110 18.28 29.02 4.58
CA LEU A 110 19.34 28.87 5.56
C LEU A 110 19.70 27.39 5.75
N VAL A 111 18.70 26.54 5.98
CA VAL A 111 18.93 25.10 6.21
C VAL A 111 19.57 24.46 4.96
N VAL A 112 19.09 24.78 3.77
CA VAL A 112 19.69 24.33 2.51
C VAL A 112 21.15 24.79 2.39
N ALA A 113 21.45 26.06 2.71
CA ALA A 113 22.82 26.57 2.67
C ALA A 113 23.74 25.86 3.69
N LEU A 114 23.24 25.58 4.89
CA LEU A 114 23.98 24.82 5.92
C LEU A 114 24.25 23.38 5.48
N LEU A 115 23.28 22.72 4.83
CA LEU A 115 23.41 21.35 4.34
C LEU A 115 24.33 21.23 3.12
N ARG A 116 24.33 22.23 2.24
CA ARG A 116 25.23 22.28 1.08
C ARG A 116 26.70 22.49 1.48
N GLY A 117 26.92 23.18 2.60
CA GLY A 117 28.23 23.61 3.05
C GLY A 117 28.79 24.73 2.17
N SER A 118 29.74 25.51 2.72
CA SER A 118 30.44 26.52 1.94
C SER A 118 31.39 25.84 0.95
N SER A 119 30.93 25.63 -0.29
CA SER A 119 31.86 25.36 -1.38
C SER A 119 32.68 26.62 -1.63
N ARG A 120 33.95 26.59 -1.21
CA ARG A 120 34.96 27.65 -1.36
C ARG A 120 35.37 27.87 -2.83
N ARG A 121 34.42 27.83 -3.77
CA ARG A 121 34.64 28.00 -5.22
C ARG A 121 34.03 29.28 -5.80
N ASP A 122 33.18 30.00 -5.08
CA ASP A 122 32.45 31.15 -5.65
C ASP A 122 33.13 32.53 -5.48
N GLN A 123 34.42 32.60 -5.09
CA GLN A 123 35.11 33.88 -4.87
C GLN A 123 36.36 34.15 -5.73
N VAL A 124 36.65 33.35 -6.76
CA VAL A 124 37.76 33.68 -7.69
C VAL A 124 37.37 33.43 -9.14
N PRO A 125 37.25 34.46 -9.99
CA PRO A 125 37.25 34.27 -11.43
C PRO A 125 38.71 34.15 -11.90
N SER A 126 39.26 32.94 -11.94
CA SER A 126 40.45 32.68 -12.75
C SER A 126 40.54 31.23 -13.24
N THR A 127 40.56 31.14 -14.57
CA THR A 127 41.29 30.18 -15.41
C THR A 127 42.19 29.19 -14.66
N GLN A 128 41.70 27.98 -14.45
CA GLN A 128 42.22 26.71 -15.00
C GLN A 128 41.58 25.55 -14.23
N SER A 129 40.96 24.66 -15.01
CA SER A 129 40.34 23.42 -14.55
C SER A 129 41.36 22.49 -13.91
N SER A 130 41.39 22.44 -12.58
CA SER A 130 41.79 21.24 -11.84
C SER A 130 40.71 20.92 -10.82
N VAL A 131 39.79 20.05 -11.23
CA VAL A 131 38.69 19.52 -10.42
C VAL A 131 39.31 18.65 -9.31
N ALA A 132 39.51 19.25 -8.13
CA ALA A 132 39.78 18.48 -6.92
C ALA A 132 38.44 17.93 -6.39
N THR A 133 38.32 16.62 -6.47
CA THR A 133 37.25 15.72 -6.08
C THR A 133 37.06 15.74 -4.56
N GLN A 134 35.83 15.96 -4.07
CA GLN A 134 35.46 15.37 -2.77
C GLN A 134 35.23 13.89 -3.07
N PRO A 135 35.89 12.94 -2.39
CA PRO A 135 35.55 11.54 -2.56
C PRO A 135 34.11 11.33 -2.07
N ASP A 136 33.23 10.97 -2.98
CA ASP A 136 31.93 10.40 -2.63
C ASP A 136 32.20 9.12 -1.83
N ASP A 137 31.43 8.93 -0.74
CA ASP A 137 31.58 7.77 0.13
C ASP A 137 31.06 6.52 -0.61
N PRO A 138 31.95 5.57 -1.00
CA PRO A 138 31.54 4.41 -1.78
C PRO A 138 30.52 3.52 -1.03
N GLU A 139 30.48 3.56 0.31
CA GLU A 139 29.50 2.80 1.10
C GLU A 139 28.09 3.42 1.03
N GLU A 140 27.97 4.76 0.98
CA GLU A 140 26.69 5.43 0.75
C GLU A 140 26.17 5.19 -0.68
N ASP A 141 27.04 5.06 -1.67
CA ASP A 141 26.60 4.74 -3.03
C ASP A 141 26.13 3.30 -3.18
N GLU A 142 26.77 2.35 -2.49
CA GLU A 142 26.36 0.94 -2.48
C GLU A 142 25.00 0.71 -1.80
N TYR A 143 24.74 1.35 -0.66
CA TYR A 143 23.46 1.21 0.07
C TYR A 143 22.24 1.64 -0.76
N TRP A 144 22.38 2.69 -1.57
CA TRP A 144 21.29 3.22 -2.38
C TRP A 144 21.26 2.67 -3.80
N ALA A 145 22.37 2.18 -4.35
CA ALA A 145 22.39 1.46 -5.63
C ALA A 145 21.55 0.16 -5.58
N GLY A 146 21.38 -0.44 -4.40
CA GLY A 146 20.51 -1.60 -4.19
C GLY A 146 19.00 -1.29 -4.14
N ASN A 147 18.60 -0.01 -4.00
CA ASN A 147 17.21 0.41 -3.77
C ASN A 147 16.48 0.95 -5.03
N ASP A 148 17.08 0.84 -6.22
CA ASP A 148 16.50 1.24 -7.52
C ASP A 148 15.26 0.39 -7.95
N VAL A 149 14.61 -0.34 -7.04
CA VAL A 149 13.38 -1.12 -7.30
C VAL A 149 12.10 -0.25 -7.23
N LEU A 150 12.21 1.04 -6.88
CA LEU A 150 11.08 1.99 -6.89
C LEU A 150 11.20 3.06 -8.00
N GLY A 151 11.71 2.67 -9.18
CA GLY A 151 11.85 3.56 -10.34
C GLY A 151 11.30 2.94 -11.63
N MET A 152 10.34 3.64 -12.23
CA MET A 152 9.78 3.47 -13.58
C MET A 152 10.66 2.73 -14.60
N ASP A 153 10.05 1.73 -15.22
CA ASP A 153 10.48 1.08 -16.45
C ASP A 153 10.71 2.12 -17.56
N THR A 154 11.98 2.44 -17.82
CA THR A 154 12.41 3.03 -19.09
C THR A 154 13.65 2.28 -19.55
N GLY A 155 13.43 1.39 -20.52
CA GLY A 155 14.47 0.55 -21.08
C GLY A 155 15.57 1.32 -21.83
N GLY A 156 16.68 0.60 -22.04
CA GLY A 156 17.63 0.88 -23.11
C GLY A 156 18.93 1.54 -22.65
N GLY A 157 20.01 0.77 -22.66
CA GLY A 157 21.33 1.15 -22.15
C GLY A 157 22.01 2.35 -22.81
N GLN A 158 22.84 3.03 -22.01
CA GLN A 158 24.17 3.52 -22.38
C GLN A 158 24.97 3.82 -21.10
N ILE A 159 26.16 3.25 -21.02
CA ILE A 159 27.00 3.15 -19.83
C ILE A 159 27.98 4.33 -19.77
N ALA A 160 28.17 4.86 -18.56
CA ALA A 160 29.28 5.71 -18.07
C ALA A 160 29.16 7.25 -18.04
N THR A 161 28.21 7.91 -18.71
CA THR A 161 27.98 9.38 -18.52
C THR A 161 26.72 9.72 -17.71
N ALA A 162 25.80 8.77 -17.56
CA ALA A 162 24.54 8.94 -16.82
C ALA A 162 24.70 8.91 -15.28
N GLY A 163 25.83 8.42 -14.76
CA GLY A 163 26.05 8.28 -13.31
C GLY A 163 26.20 9.61 -12.58
N TRP A 164 26.80 10.62 -13.23
CA TRP A 164 27.07 11.92 -12.61
C TRP A 164 25.82 12.80 -12.47
N GLY A 165 24.90 12.71 -13.44
CA GLY A 165 23.59 13.36 -13.36
C GLY A 165 22.74 12.78 -12.23
N LYS A 166 22.68 11.44 -12.13
CA LYS A 166 21.94 10.74 -11.08
C LYS A 166 22.47 11.02 -9.67
N ALA A 167 23.79 11.09 -9.48
CA ALA A 167 24.40 11.40 -8.19
C ALA A 167 24.08 12.83 -7.72
N SER A 168 24.16 13.80 -8.63
CA SER A 168 23.82 15.19 -8.33
C SER A 168 22.33 15.37 -8.02
N GLU A 169 21.44 14.73 -8.79
CA GLU A 169 19.99 14.73 -8.55
C GLU A 169 19.64 14.07 -7.21
N ARG A 170 20.28 12.95 -6.87
CA ARG A 170 20.10 12.25 -5.59
C ARG A 170 20.58 13.09 -4.41
N ARG A 171 21.72 13.77 -4.55
CA ARG A 171 22.21 14.70 -3.51
C ARG A 171 21.21 15.82 -3.26
N GLU A 172 20.63 16.39 -4.30
CA GLU A 172 19.64 17.46 -4.16
C GLU A 172 18.35 16.95 -3.49
N LEU A 173 17.88 15.75 -3.86
CA LEU A 173 16.74 15.10 -3.20
C LEU A 173 17.01 14.87 -1.71
N LEU A 174 18.19 14.36 -1.36
CA LEU A 174 18.59 14.13 0.04
C LEU A 174 18.69 15.43 0.83
N ILE A 175 19.23 16.50 0.23
CA ILE A 175 19.25 17.82 0.85
C ILE A 175 17.81 18.27 1.13
N ARG A 176 16.90 18.11 0.16
CA ARG A 176 15.49 18.47 0.33
C ARG A 176 14.82 17.70 1.47
N ILE A 177 14.98 16.37 1.52
CA ILE A 177 14.45 15.53 2.59
C ILE A 177 15.01 15.95 3.95
N LYS A 178 16.34 16.15 4.05
CA LYS A 178 17.00 16.61 5.28
C LYS A 178 16.49 17.99 5.72
N THR A 179 16.26 18.90 4.78
CA THR A 179 15.67 20.22 5.07
C THR A 179 14.27 20.06 5.66
N ILE A 180 13.40 19.23 5.06
CA ILE A 180 12.05 18.98 5.57
C ILE A 180 12.11 18.45 7.00
N VAL A 181 12.97 17.47 7.27
CA VAL A 181 13.13 16.88 8.61
C VAL A 181 13.60 17.93 9.63
N ILE A 182 14.63 18.71 9.30
CA ILE A 182 15.17 19.74 10.21
C ILE A 182 14.11 20.80 10.52
N VAL A 183 13.44 21.34 9.50
CA VAL A 183 12.41 22.36 9.71
C VAL A 183 11.23 21.77 10.48
N SER A 184 10.86 20.51 10.22
CA SER A 184 9.82 19.79 10.98
C SER A 184 10.18 19.64 12.47
N ILE A 185 11.46 19.43 12.81
CA ILE A 185 11.91 19.42 14.21
C ILE A 185 11.79 20.82 14.82
N LEU A 186 12.16 21.87 14.08
CA LEU A 186 12.09 23.26 14.57
C LEU A 186 10.66 23.69 14.87
N ILE A 187 9.71 23.41 13.97
CA ILE A 187 8.29 23.74 14.19
C ILE A 187 7.68 22.89 15.32
N HIS A 188 8.02 21.61 15.41
CA HIS A 188 7.51 20.72 16.45
C HIS A 188 7.97 21.14 17.86
N ASN A 189 9.20 21.66 17.97
CA ASN A 189 9.70 22.21 19.23
C ASN A 189 9.00 23.51 19.64
N ASN A 190 8.43 24.26 18.69
CA ASN A 190 7.71 25.50 18.95
C ASN A 190 6.24 25.22 19.33
N ASP A 191 5.56 24.36 18.56
CA ASP A 191 4.25 23.81 18.89
C ASP A 191 4.28 22.28 18.76
N GLN A 192 4.13 21.57 19.88
CA GLN A 192 4.14 20.09 19.90
C GLN A 192 3.00 19.47 19.08
N ARG A 193 1.98 20.24 18.72
CA ARG A 193 0.90 19.79 17.84
C ARG A 193 1.37 19.69 16.39
N CYS A 194 2.38 20.44 15.96
CA CYS A 194 3.01 20.32 14.63
C CYS A 194 3.87 19.05 14.58
N ASN A 195 3.23 17.89 14.48
CA ASN A 195 3.87 16.58 14.64
C ASN A 195 3.51 15.60 13.51
N ALA A 196 2.97 16.08 12.37
CA ALA A 196 2.56 15.21 11.26
C ALA A 196 3.68 14.29 10.79
N LEU A 197 4.85 14.83 10.42
CA LEU A 197 5.99 14.01 9.97
C LEU A 197 6.45 13.02 11.06
N GLN A 198 6.56 13.48 12.31
CA GLN A 198 6.95 12.65 13.44
C GLN A 198 5.95 11.52 13.71
N SER A 199 4.67 11.77 13.45
CA SER A 199 3.60 10.78 13.62
C SER A 199 3.68 9.71 12.54
N ILE A 200 3.86 10.11 11.29
CA ILE A 200 4.07 9.19 10.16
C ILE A 200 5.30 8.32 10.38
N ILE A 201 6.44 8.92 10.76
CA ILE A 201 7.67 8.17 11.06
C ILE A 201 7.44 7.21 12.24
N GLY A 202 6.78 7.66 13.31
CA GLY A 202 6.51 6.84 14.48
C GLY A 202 5.62 5.62 14.16
N ILE A 203 4.55 5.83 13.42
CA ILE A 203 3.63 4.75 12.98
C ILE A 203 4.36 3.79 12.04
N PHE A 204 5.14 4.30 11.08
CA PHE A 204 5.95 3.48 10.18
C PHE A 204 6.93 2.59 10.94
N LEU A 205 7.72 3.16 11.87
CA LEU A 205 8.67 2.42 12.69
C LEU A 205 7.97 1.32 13.51
N HIS A 206 6.82 1.63 14.10
CA HIS A 206 6.03 0.65 14.82
C HIS A 206 5.55 -0.50 13.92
N SER A 207 5.09 -0.18 12.71
CA SER A 207 4.66 -1.19 11.72
C SER A 207 5.81 -2.09 11.25
N CYS A 208 7.04 -1.58 11.22
CA CYS A 208 8.24 -2.36 10.90
C CYS A 208 8.80 -3.16 12.08
N GLY A 209 8.13 -3.18 13.24
CA GLY A 209 8.61 -3.88 14.43
C GLY A 209 9.86 -3.27 15.05
N ALA A 210 10.08 -1.96 14.88
CA ALA A 210 11.23 -1.27 15.46
C ALA A 210 11.26 -1.42 17.00
N PRO A 211 12.42 -1.71 17.62
CA PRO A 211 12.51 -1.84 19.07
C PRO A 211 12.03 -0.59 19.79
N GLU A 212 11.27 -0.74 20.89
CA GLU A 212 10.75 0.42 21.63
C GLU A 212 11.85 1.40 22.08
N LYS A 213 13.05 0.88 22.40
CA LYS A 213 14.20 1.71 22.77
C LYS A 213 14.61 2.64 21.62
N LEU A 214 14.56 2.16 20.37
CA LEU A 214 14.83 2.96 19.18
C LEU A 214 13.77 4.05 19.03
N ILE A 215 12.48 3.71 19.14
CA ILE A 215 11.37 4.67 19.08
C ILE A 215 11.53 5.74 20.17
N LYS A 216 11.89 5.35 21.40
CA LYS A 216 12.14 6.28 22.52
C LYS A 216 13.29 7.25 22.22
N VAL A 217 14.38 6.78 21.60
CA VAL A 217 15.52 7.64 21.18
C VAL A 217 15.09 8.60 20.07
N LEU A 218 14.41 8.12 19.05
CA LEU A 218 13.94 8.95 17.93
C LEU A 218 12.91 9.98 18.38
N SER A 219 12.05 9.61 19.32
CA SER A 219 11.09 10.55 19.91
C SER A 219 11.77 11.68 20.66
N ARG A 220 12.81 11.38 21.44
CA ARG A 220 13.62 12.41 22.12
C ARG A 220 14.45 13.26 21.17
N SER A 221 14.72 12.76 19.97
CA SER A 221 15.45 13.47 18.92
C SER A 221 14.55 14.34 18.04
N GLY A 222 13.23 14.36 18.29
CA GLY A 222 12.25 15.11 17.49
C GLY A 222 11.91 14.48 16.13
N LEU A 223 12.30 13.21 15.92
CA LEU A 223 12.07 12.47 14.67
C LEU A 223 10.81 11.61 14.71
N SER A 224 10.27 11.33 15.90
CA SER A 224 9.08 10.51 16.10
C SER A 224 8.22 11.08 17.22
N ILE A 225 6.93 10.77 17.21
CA ILE A 225 6.10 10.92 18.40
C ILE A 225 6.45 9.85 19.45
N SER A 226 5.98 10.06 20.69
CA SER A 226 6.21 9.11 21.78
C SER A 226 5.50 7.78 21.55
N LEU A 227 6.06 6.69 22.08
CA LEU A 227 5.47 5.35 21.99
C LEU A 227 4.00 5.31 22.46
N ALA A 228 3.69 6.01 23.55
CA ALA A 228 2.31 6.12 24.05
C ALA A 228 1.37 6.84 23.05
N SER A 229 1.88 7.80 22.29
CA SER A 229 1.11 8.46 21.24
C SER A 229 0.94 7.57 20.02
N ILE A 230 1.96 6.78 19.66
CA ILE A 230 1.83 5.75 18.62
C ILE A 230 0.72 4.76 18.98
N HIS A 231 0.73 4.20 20.20
CA HIS A 231 -0.30 3.25 20.62
C HIS A 231 -1.72 3.86 20.59
N ARG A 232 -1.87 5.13 20.97
CA ARG A 232 -3.15 5.85 20.84
C ARG A 232 -3.58 5.99 19.37
N ALA A 233 -2.64 6.33 18.49
CA ALA A 233 -2.91 6.43 17.05
C ALA A 233 -3.34 5.08 16.47
N ILE A 234 -2.61 4.00 16.76
CA ILE A 234 -2.97 2.65 16.33
C ILE A 234 -4.35 2.24 16.85
N HIS A 235 -4.66 2.54 18.12
CA HIS A 235 -5.99 2.28 18.66
C HIS A 235 -7.08 3.06 17.91
N SER A 236 -6.89 4.36 17.68
CA SER A 236 -7.84 5.19 16.91
C SER A 236 -8.06 4.64 15.50
N LEU A 237 -6.97 4.29 14.80
CA LEU A 237 -7.02 3.71 13.45
C LEU A 237 -7.71 2.34 13.45
N THR A 238 -7.53 1.55 14.51
CA THR A 238 -8.18 0.24 14.67
C THR A 238 -9.69 0.38 14.85
N VAL A 239 -10.14 1.41 15.58
CA VAL A 239 -11.58 1.73 15.74
C VAL A 239 -12.17 2.12 14.38
N HIS A 240 -11.55 3.05 13.65
CA HIS A 240 -12.00 3.42 12.30
C HIS A 240 -12.04 2.23 11.36
N SER A 241 -11.03 1.36 11.38
CA SER A 241 -11.02 0.16 10.56
C SER A 241 -12.13 -0.82 10.94
N ALA A 242 -12.56 -0.87 12.19
CA ALA A 242 -13.69 -1.70 12.60
C ALA A 242 -15.02 -1.11 12.08
N ASP A 243 -15.19 0.20 12.18
CA ASP A 243 -16.35 0.92 11.64
C ASP A 243 -16.45 0.73 10.11
N ASP A 244 -15.34 0.85 9.38
CA ASP A 244 -15.28 0.63 7.93
C ASP A 244 -15.66 -0.82 7.54
N VAL A 245 -15.21 -1.80 8.33
CA VAL A 245 -15.55 -3.22 8.14
C VAL A 245 -17.05 -3.45 8.36
N GLU A 246 -17.60 -2.88 9.43
CA GLU A 246 -19.01 -3.00 9.78
C GLU A 246 -19.89 -2.33 8.72
N GLU A 247 -19.57 -1.09 8.33
CA GLU A 247 -20.29 -0.35 7.29
C GLU A 247 -20.30 -1.14 5.97
N LEU A 248 -19.14 -1.64 5.53
CA LEU A 248 -19.03 -2.42 4.29
C LEU A 248 -19.80 -3.75 4.38
N ALA A 249 -19.62 -4.50 5.45
CA ALA A 249 -20.24 -5.82 5.60
C ALA A 249 -21.77 -5.73 5.75
N GLN A 250 -22.30 -4.74 6.48
CA GLN A 250 -23.73 -4.53 6.66
C GLN A 250 -24.47 -4.14 5.38
N THR A 251 -23.75 -3.69 4.33
CA THR A 251 -24.35 -3.56 2.99
C THR A 251 -24.82 -4.89 2.41
N LEU A 252 -24.28 -6.01 2.90
CA LEU A 252 -24.41 -7.37 2.35
C LEU A 252 -23.94 -7.49 0.89
N LEU A 253 -23.30 -6.45 0.34
CA LEU A 253 -22.68 -6.40 -0.98
C LEU A 253 -21.16 -6.57 -0.85
N ALA A 254 -20.77 -7.57 -0.06
CA ALA A 254 -19.38 -7.88 0.22
C ALA A 254 -19.12 -9.38 0.11
N SER A 255 -17.94 -9.75 -0.39
CA SER A 255 -17.40 -11.09 -0.24
C SER A 255 -16.32 -11.12 0.83
N TYR A 256 -16.08 -12.30 1.37
CA TYR A 256 -15.13 -12.52 2.45
C TYR A 256 -14.02 -13.41 1.92
N ALA A 257 -12.77 -13.16 2.32
CA ALA A 257 -11.67 -14.06 2.06
C ALA A 257 -10.89 -14.28 3.35
N PHE A 258 -10.46 -15.51 3.60
CA PHE A 258 -9.60 -15.80 4.75
C PHE A 258 -8.62 -16.93 4.45
N ASP A 259 -7.48 -16.87 5.12
CA ASP A 259 -6.42 -17.87 5.02
C ASP A 259 -5.57 -17.88 6.31
N ASN A 260 -4.74 -18.91 6.45
CA ASN A 260 -3.79 -19.05 7.54
C ASN A 260 -2.62 -18.07 7.38
N LEU A 261 -2.19 -17.50 8.50
CA LEU A 261 -0.93 -16.81 8.64
C LEU A 261 -0.12 -17.52 9.73
N ASP A 262 0.84 -18.33 9.29
CA ASP A 262 1.75 -19.03 10.18
C ASP A 262 3.02 -18.20 10.36
N THR A 263 3.25 -17.73 11.59
CA THR A 263 4.45 -16.93 11.92
C THR A 263 5.31 -17.65 12.92
N LYS A 264 6.58 -17.87 12.58
CA LYS A 264 7.56 -18.45 13.49
C LYS A 264 8.22 -17.34 14.31
N LEU A 265 7.83 -17.21 15.57
CA LEU A 265 8.52 -16.34 16.50
C LEU A 265 9.83 -16.99 16.98
N PRO A 266 10.94 -16.23 17.03
CA PRO A 266 12.18 -16.71 17.62
C PRO A 266 11.98 -16.89 19.13
N VAL A 267 11.81 -18.14 19.58
CA VAL A 267 11.74 -18.47 21.01
C VAL A 267 13.16 -18.62 21.54
N GLY A 268 13.55 -17.81 22.53
CA GLY A 268 14.89 -17.84 23.10
C GLY A 268 15.23 -19.15 23.84
N ILE A 269 14.27 -19.73 24.58
CA ILE A 269 14.44 -20.98 25.32
C ILE A 269 13.11 -21.78 25.29
N PRO A 270 13.08 -22.98 24.69
CA PRO A 270 11.92 -23.86 24.77
C PRO A 270 11.65 -24.32 26.21
N THR A 271 10.39 -24.29 26.66
CA THR A 271 9.99 -24.85 27.96
C THR A 271 9.40 -26.25 27.78
N VAL A 272 9.42 -27.07 28.84
CA VAL A 272 8.88 -28.45 28.81
C VAL A 272 7.38 -28.48 28.49
N GLU A 273 6.65 -27.42 28.82
CA GLU A 273 5.21 -27.26 28.55
C GLU A 273 4.90 -26.69 27.14
N SER A 274 5.92 -26.19 26.43
CA SER A 274 5.82 -25.71 25.05
C SER A 274 7.08 -26.13 24.30
N PRO A 275 7.19 -27.43 23.94
CA PRO A 275 8.33 -27.92 23.18
C PRO A 275 8.36 -27.15 21.85
N ALA A 276 9.42 -26.35 21.70
CA ALA A 276 9.81 -25.56 20.55
C ALA A 276 8.96 -25.76 19.28
N ASP A 277 8.14 -24.77 18.96
CA ASP A 277 8.13 -24.34 17.57
C ASP A 277 7.97 -22.83 17.38
N GLY A 278 7.50 -22.10 18.41
CA GLY A 278 7.28 -20.64 18.29
C GLY A 278 6.30 -20.28 17.19
N LEU A 279 5.62 -21.27 16.62
CA LEU A 279 4.74 -21.13 15.48
C LEU A 279 3.39 -20.64 15.99
N ILE A 280 3.06 -19.41 15.64
CA ILE A 280 1.75 -18.83 15.87
C ILE A 280 0.90 -19.12 14.64
N HIS A 281 -0.20 -19.82 14.86
CA HIS A 281 -1.23 -20.12 13.87
C HIS A 281 -2.37 -19.12 14.03
N ILE A 282 -2.36 -18.05 13.24
CA ILE A 282 -3.42 -17.03 13.24
C ILE A 282 -4.19 -17.10 11.93
N ALA A 283 -5.50 -16.85 11.98
CA ALA A 283 -6.33 -16.68 10.80
C ALA A 283 -6.36 -15.19 10.44
N THR A 284 -6.16 -14.90 9.16
CA THR A 284 -6.31 -13.54 8.62
C THR A 284 -7.45 -13.53 7.63
N GLY A 285 -8.14 -12.40 7.53
CA GLY A 285 -9.24 -12.25 6.60
C GLY A 285 -9.36 -10.84 6.06
N THR A 286 -10.15 -10.70 5.01
CA THR A 286 -10.44 -9.42 4.37
C THR A 286 -11.86 -9.43 3.83
N VAL A 287 -12.48 -8.26 3.80
CA VAL A 287 -13.80 -8.01 3.22
C VAL A 287 -13.61 -7.30 1.89
N LEU A 288 -14.23 -7.83 0.84
CA LEU A 288 -14.08 -7.40 -0.55
C LEU A 288 -15.39 -6.79 -1.04
N ARG A 289 -15.37 -5.54 -1.51
CA ARG A 289 -16.58 -4.88 -2.00
C ARG A 289 -17.03 -5.45 -3.35
N LEU A 290 -18.32 -5.79 -3.46
CA LEU A 290 -18.94 -6.27 -4.70
C LEU A 290 -19.48 -5.10 -5.53
N ASP A 291 -18.58 -4.41 -6.26
CA ASP A 291 -18.90 -3.21 -7.05
C ASP A 291 -19.08 -3.51 -8.57
N HIS A 292 -19.29 -4.77 -8.92
CA HIS A 292 -19.32 -5.26 -10.31
C HIS A 292 -20.74 -5.26 -10.91
N GLY A 293 -21.63 -4.40 -10.41
CA GLY A 293 -23.05 -4.37 -10.78
C GLY A 293 -23.92 -5.38 -10.03
N VAL A 294 -23.38 -6.03 -8.99
CA VAL A 294 -24.14 -6.91 -8.11
C VAL A 294 -25.10 -6.08 -7.26
N SER A 295 -26.36 -6.49 -7.20
CA SER A 295 -27.39 -5.91 -6.35
C SER A 295 -27.70 -6.84 -5.16
N LEU A 296 -28.34 -6.27 -4.15
CA LEU A 296 -28.71 -7.02 -2.94
C LEU A 296 -29.69 -8.17 -3.28
N GLU A 297 -30.55 -7.97 -4.28
CA GLU A 297 -31.53 -8.96 -4.71
C GLU A 297 -30.86 -10.17 -5.39
N ASP A 298 -29.75 -9.95 -6.11
CA ASP A 298 -28.98 -11.05 -6.71
C ASP A 298 -28.45 -12.02 -5.63
N LEU A 299 -28.15 -11.50 -4.44
CA LEU A 299 -27.67 -12.27 -3.30
C LEU A 299 -28.80 -12.84 -2.43
N ARG A 300 -30.05 -12.44 -2.64
CA ARG A 300 -31.22 -12.86 -1.84
C ARG A 300 -31.74 -14.25 -2.21
N CYS A 301 -30.82 -15.22 -2.31
CA CYS A 301 -31.12 -16.56 -2.77
C CYS A 301 -30.76 -17.66 -1.75
N SER A 302 -30.43 -17.31 -0.51
CA SER A 302 -29.99 -18.28 0.50
C SER A 302 -31.01 -19.40 0.74
N LYS A 303 -32.30 -19.04 0.87
CA LYS A 303 -33.39 -20.01 1.03
C LYS A 303 -33.55 -20.92 -0.20
N LEU A 304 -33.43 -20.35 -1.40
CA LEU A 304 -33.54 -21.11 -2.65
C LEU A 304 -32.39 -22.12 -2.79
N LEU A 305 -31.16 -21.70 -2.47
CA LEU A 305 -30.00 -22.58 -2.48
C LEU A 305 -30.13 -23.68 -1.42
N TRP A 306 -30.63 -23.35 -0.23
CA TRP A 306 -30.88 -24.33 0.81
C TRP A 306 -31.95 -25.35 0.41
N ASP A 307 -33.05 -24.90 -0.20
CA ASP A 307 -34.11 -25.79 -0.68
C ASP A 307 -33.64 -26.75 -1.79
N ARG A 308 -32.60 -26.36 -2.54
CA ARG A 308 -31.97 -27.20 -3.56
C ARG A 308 -30.80 -28.03 -3.05
N SER A 309 -30.33 -27.76 -1.84
CA SER A 309 -29.13 -28.38 -1.30
C SER A 309 -29.37 -29.84 -0.91
N PRO A 310 -28.46 -30.78 -1.24
CA PRO A 310 -28.52 -32.15 -0.73
C PRO A 310 -28.32 -32.23 0.80
N LEU A 311 -27.87 -31.13 1.43
CA LEU A 311 -27.75 -31.05 2.88
C LEU A 311 -29.08 -30.82 3.58
N ASN A 312 -30.10 -30.34 2.86
CA ASN A 312 -31.42 -30.10 3.41
C ASN A 312 -32.27 -31.38 3.36
N PRO A 313 -32.56 -32.04 4.50
CA PRO A 313 -33.39 -33.24 4.52
C PRO A 313 -34.87 -32.96 4.19
N LEU A 314 -35.28 -31.68 4.21
CA LEU A 314 -36.65 -31.22 3.96
C LEU A 314 -36.76 -30.42 2.63
N ALA A 315 -35.79 -30.59 1.73
CA ALA A 315 -35.75 -29.93 0.43
C ALA A 315 -36.98 -30.25 -0.42
N SER A 316 -37.60 -29.22 -1.00
CA SER A 316 -38.72 -29.38 -1.94
C SER A 316 -38.25 -29.64 -3.38
N ASP A 317 -37.09 -29.11 -3.77
CA ASP A 317 -36.44 -29.31 -5.08
C ASP A 317 -34.97 -29.75 -4.92
N PRO A 318 -34.67 -30.91 -4.29
CA PRO A 318 -33.28 -31.33 -4.06
C PRO A 318 -32.54 -31.53 -5.39
N ARG A 319 -31.40 -30.86 -5.56
CA ARG A 319 -30.51 -30.99 -6.73
C ARG A 319 -29.17 -31.59 -6.29
N PRO A 320 -29.11 -32.91 -6.04
CA PRO A 320 -27.88 -33.56 -5.60
C PRO A 320 -26.79 -33.41 -6.66
N TYR A 321 -25.54 -33.44 -6.19
CA TYR A 321 -24.39 -33.52 -7.09
C TYR A 321 -24.55 -34.75 -8.00
N ASN A 322 -24.58 -34.49 -9.31
CA ASN A 322 -24.58 -35.54 -10.30
C ASN A 322 -23.14 -35.75 -10.78
N PRO A 323 -22.49 -36.89 -10.49
CA PRO A 323 -21.14 -37.17 -10.97
C PRO A 323 -21.06 -37.27 -12.52
N GLU A 324 -22.19 -37.51 -13.18
CA GLU A 324 -22.31 -37.48 -14.64
C GLU A 324 -22.57 -36.07 -15.19
N ALA A 325 -22.79 -35.07 -14.31
CA ALA A 325 -22.83 -33.69 -14.72
C ALA A 325 -21.43 -33.22 -15.12
N THR A 326 -21.07 -33.49 -16.37
CA THR A 326 -19.79 -33.06 -16.92
C THR A 326 -19.79 -31.55 -17.21
N PHE A 327 -18.65 -31.01 -17.62
CA PHE A 327 -18.53 -29.62 -18.09
C PHE A 327 -19.57 -29.25 -19.18
N THR A 328 -20.19 -30.23 -19.86
CA THR A 328 -21.26 -29.97 -20.83
C THR A 328 -22.47 -29.29 -20.21
N HIS A 329 -22.76 -29.50 -18.93
CA HIS A 329 -23.85 -28.82 -18.24
C HIS A 329 -23.56 -27.33 -18.05
N LEU A 330 -22.29 -26.94 -17.93
CA LEU A 330 -21.89 -25.52 -17.91
C LEU A 330 -22.15 -24.84 -19.26
N LEU A 331 -22.18 -25.61 -20.36
CA LEU A 331 -22.60 -25.11 -21.66
C LEU A 331 -24.11 -24.76 -21.67
N GLY A 332 -24.89 -25.22 -20.70
CA GLY A 332 -26.28 -24.80 -20.54
C GLY A 332 -26.44 -23.38 -20.01
N LEU A 333 -25.41 -22.79 -19.36
CA LEU A 333 -25.49 -21.45 -18.76
C LEU A 333 -25.68 -20.35 -19.81
N HIS A 334 -25.00 -20.48 -20.95
CA HIS A 334 -25.16 -19.58 -22.09
C HIS A 334 -25.55 -20.40 -23.33
N PRO A 335 -26.86 -20.64 -23.58
CA PRO A 335 -27.32 -21.44 -24.71
C PRO A 335 -26.83 -20.84 -26.04
N GLU A 336 -26.53 -21.70 -27.00
CA GLU A 336 -26.10 -21.26 -28.34
C GLU A 336 -27.28 -20.62 -29.07
N PRO A 337 -27.11 -19.43 -29.68
CA PRO A 337 -28.11 -18.87 -30.57
C PRO A 337 -28.24 -19.73 -31.82
N GLU A 338 -29.36 -19.60 -32.54
CA GLU A 338 -29.50 -20.21 -33.87
C GLU A 338 -28.40 -19.71 -34.81
N TYR A 339 -27.80 -20.62 -35.56
CA TYR A 339 -26.76 -20.32 -36.54
C TYR A 339 -27.03 -21.07 -37.84
N THR A 340 -26.61 -20.48 -38.95
CA THR A 340 -26.79 -21.06 -40.29
C THR A 340 -25.93 -22.32 -40.47
N GLU A 341 -26.47 -23.31 -41.16
CA GLU A 341 -25.75 -24.52 -41.54
C GLU A 341 -24.45 -24.16 -42.31
N GLY A 342 -23.30 -24.65 -41.85
CA GLY A 342 -21.98 -24.32 -42.38
C GLY A 342 -21.27 -23.13 -41.70
N ALA A 343 -21.93 -22.38 -40.82
CA ALA A 343 -21.28 -21.37 -39.99
C ALA A 343 -20.80 -21.97 -38.65
N LEU A 344 -19.77 -21.36 -38.05
CA LEU A 344 -19.35 -21.71 -36.70
C LEU A 344 -20.37 -21.19 -35.68
N SER A 345 -20.73 -22.02 -34.69
CA SER A 345 -21.50 -21.58 -33.52
C SER A 345 -20.73 -20.48 -32.76
N ARG A 346 -21.36 -19.77 -31.83
CA ARG A 346 -20.67 -18.75 -31.02
C ARG A 346 -19.47 -19.33 -30.29
N ARG A 347 -19.58 -20.54 -29.71
CA ARG A 347 -18.43 -21.23 -29.11
C ARG A 347 -17.41 -21.69 -30.15
N GLY A 348 -17.86 -22.11 -31.32
CA GLY A 348 -16.97 -22.43 -32.45
C GLY A 348 -16.12 -21.22 -32.85
N GLN A 349 -16.74 -20.05 -32.93
CA GLN A 349 -16.07 -18.77 -33.22
C GLN A 349 -15.08 -18.41 -32.11
N PHE A 350 -15.47 -18.55 -30.83
CA PHE A 350 -14.56 -18.32 -29.71
C PHE A 350 -13.35 -19.27 -29.74
N ARG A 351 -13.56 -20.57 -29.97
CA ARG A 351 -12.45 -21.55 -30.06
C ARG A 351 -11.52 -21.26 -31.24
N ALA A 352 -12.08 -20.89 -32.39
CA ALA A 352 -11.30 -20.46 -33.55
C ALA A 352 -10.49 -19.20 -33.23
N TRP A 353 -11.10 -18.22 -32.55
CA TRP A 353 -10.42 -17.01 -32.09
C TRP A 353 -9.26 -17.34 -31.14
N VAL A 354 -9.47 -18.19 -30.12
CA VAL A 354 -8.41 -18.63 -29.20
C VAL A 354 -7.26 -19.28 -29.97
N ALA A 355 -7.56 -20.21 -30.89
CA ALA A 355 -6.53 -20.87 -31.70
C ALA A 355 -5.72 -19.87 -32.53
N MET A 356 -6.39 -18.89 -33.16
CA MET A 356 -5.72 -17.84 -33.94
C MET A 356 -4.89 -16.90 -33.06
N GLN A 357 -5.38 -16.56 -31.87
CA GLN A 357 -4.63 -15.76 -30.89
C GLN A 357 -3.34 -16.48 -30.47
N PHE A 358 -3.44 -17.77 -30.13
CA PHE A 358 -2.27 -18.60 -29.77
C PHE A 358 -1.27 -18.70 -30.92
N LEU A 359 -1.73 -18.92 -32.15
CA LEU A 359 -0.85 -18.96 -33.33
C LEU A 359 -0.18 -17.61 -33.60
N ALA A 360 -0.89 -16.50 -33.39
CA ALA A 360 -0.31 -15.17 -33.56
C ALA A 360 0.73 -14.83 -32.48
N GLN A 361 0.52 -15.27 -31.24
CA GLN A 361 1.42 -14.98 -30.11
C GLN A 361 2.62 -15.92 -30.02
N HIS A 362 2.43 -17.20 -30.33
CA HIS A 362 3.43 -18.25 -30.08
C HIS A 362 3.75 -19.10 -31.31
N GLY A 363 3.03 -18.92 -32.42
CA GLY A 363 3.26 -19.65 -33.65
C GLY A 363 4.41 -19.07 -34.48
N PRO A 364 4.60 -19.60 -35.70
CA PRO A 364 5.58 -19.08 -36.66
C PRO A 364 5.40 -17.58 -36.93
N SER A 365 6.49 -16.88 -37.23
CA SER A 365 6.50 -15.43 -37.48
C SER A 365 5.52 -14.96 -38.57
N ALA A 366 5.14 -15.85 -39.49
CA ALA A 366 4.11 -15.59 -40.50
C ALA A 366 2.72 -15.26 -39.91
N PHE A 367 2.42 -15.70 -38.69
CA PHE A 367 1.14 -15.46 -38.01
C PHE A 367 1.16 -14.22 -37.10
N ALA A 368 2.34 -13.68 -36.77
CA ALA A 368 2.45 -12.50 -35.90
C ALA A 368 1.63 -11.28 -36.39
N PRO A 369 1.56 -10.96 -37.70
CA PRO A 369 0.75 -9.84 -38.19
C PRO A 369 -0.76 -10.01 -37.99
N LEU A 370 -1.24 -11.22 -37.65
CA LEU A 370 -2.65 -11.47 -37.37
C LEU A 370 -3.05 -10.99 -35.98
N HIS A 371 -2.11 -10.80 -35.06
CA HIS A 371 -2.39 -10.34 -33.70
C HIS A 371 -3.17 -9.03 -33.71
N ASP A 372 -2.70 -8.04 -34.46
CA ASP A 372 -3.33 -6.70 -34.53
C ASP A 372 -4.63 -6.70 -35.35
N ARG A 373 -4.86 -7.75 -36.14
CA ARG A 373 -6.05 -7.91 -37.01
C ARG A 373 -7.14 -8.75 -36.36
N LEU A 374 -6.84 -9.42 -35.24
CA LEU A 374 -7.77 -10.29 -34.55
C LEU A 374 -8.76 -9.44 -33.76
N ARG A 375 -10.04 -9.47 -34.14
CA ARG A 375 -11.10 -8.80 -33.37
C ARG A 375 -11.36 -9.59 -32.09
N ASN A 376 -11.70 -8.89 -31.01
CA ASN A 376 -12.15 -9.54 -29.77
C ASN A 376 -13.40 -10.41 -30.02
N PRO A 377 -13.55 -11.52 -29.29
CA PRO A 377 -14.70 -12.39 -29.43
C PRO A 377 -15.99 -11.69 -28.96
N GLU A 378 -17.14 -12.22 -29.38
CA GLU A 378 -18.45 -11.77 -28.91
C GLU A 378 -18.52 -11.81 -27.38
N THR A 379 -18.99 -10.72 -26.79
CA THR A 379 -19.21 -10.61 -25.34
C THR A 379 -20.61 -11.11 -25.01
N VAL A 380 -20.72 -12.03 -24.05
CA VAL A 380 -22.00 -12.58 -23.57
C VAL A 380 -22.39 -11.92 -22.26
N GLU A 381 -21.76 -12.31 -21.15
CA GLU A 381 -21.99 -11.75 -19.81
C GLU A 381 -20.64 -11.33 -19.22
N MET A 382 -20.16 -10.17 -19.65
CA MET A 382 -18.90 -9.64 -19.13
C MET A 382 -19.11 -9.06 -17.73
N ILE A 383 -18.37 -9.59 -16.77
CA ILE A 383 -18.22 -8.98 -15.45
C ILE A 383 -17.49 -7.64 -15.66
N PRO A 384 -18.07 -6.50 -15.25
CA PRO A 384 -17.42 -5.20 -15.38
C PRO A 384 -16.06 -5.18 -14.69
N ILE A 385 -15.02 -4.64 -15.34
CA ILE A 385 -13.72 -4.48 -14.69
C ILE A 385 -13.78 -3.26 -13.77
N LYS A 386 -13.59 -3.49 -12.47
CA LYS A 386 -13.60 -2.45 -11.43
C LYS A 386 -12.35 -2.58 -10.56
N LYS A 387 -11.91 -1.46 -9.99
CA LYS A 387 -10.88 -1.49 -8.95
C LYS A 387 -11.47 -2.20 -7.73
N LEU A 388 -10.80 -3.25 -7.28
CA LEU A 388 -11.20 -3.97 -6.07
C LEU A 388 -10.89 -3.11 -4.84
N TYR A 389 -11.91 -2.90 -4.01
CA TYR A 389 -11.77 -2.31 -2.68
C TYR A 389 -11.81 -3.42 -1.66
N GLN A 390 -10.80 -3.47 -0.80
CA GLN A 390 -10.70 -4.46 0.26
C GLN A 390 -10.42 -3.78 1.60
N THR A 391 -11.03 -4.30 2.65
CA THR A 391 -10.83 -3.87 4.03
C THR A 391 -10.38 -5.07 4.85
N PRO A 392 -9.12 -5.07 5.36
CA PRO A 392 -8.62 -6.15 6.20
C PRO A 392 -9.45 -6.32 7.47
N LEU A 393 -9.69 -7.56 7.85
CA LEU A 393 -10.24 -7.90 9.16
C LEU A 393 -9.12 -7.95 10.21
N ARG A 394 -9.49 -7.79 11.48
CA ARG A 394 -8.58 -8.06 12.58
C ARG A 394 -8.18 -9.53 12.53
N ALA A 395 -6.88 -9.78 12.68
CA ALA A 395 -6.34 -11.13 12.81
C ALA A 395 -7.02 -11.85 13.98
N MET A 396 -7.30 -13.13 13.77
CA MET A 396 -8.02 -13.98 14.70
C MET A 396 -7.06 -15.06 15.20
N ASP A 397 -6.94 -15.20 16.52
CA ASP A 397 -6.16 -16.28 17.14
C ASP A 397 -6.94 -17.60 17.08
N ILE A 398 -7.08 -18.12 15.86
CA ILE A 398 -7.88 -19.30 15.52
C ILE A 398 -7.10 -20.16 14.53
N ASN A 399 -6.93 -21.44 14.86
CA ASN A 399 -6.26 -22.39 14.01
C ASN A 399 -7.20 -22.99 12.94
N LEU A 400 -6.97 -22.71 11.65
CA LEU A 400 -7.80 -23.22 10.54
C LEU A 400 -7.49 -24.67 10.14
N SER A 401 -6.59 -25.38 10.84
CA SER A 401 -6.36 -26.81 10.59
C SER A 401 -7.58 -27.69 10.93
N THR A 402 -8.49 -27.19 11.78
CA THR A 402 -9.66 -27.94 12.25
C THR A 402 -10.97 -27.41 11.67
N ILE A 403 -11.98 -28.27 11.60
CA ILE A 403 -13.35 -27.88 11.18
C ILE A 403 -13.93 -26.84 12.16
N THR A 404 -13.75 -27.03 13.47
CA THR A 404 -14.17 -26.07 14.49
C THR A 404 -13.49 -24.72 14.33
N GLY A 405 -12.19 -24.70 14.03
CA GLY A 405 -11.46 -23.47 13.75
C GLY A 405 -12.01 -22.70 12.55
N ASN A 406 -12.40 -23.40 11.48
CA ASN A 406 -13.02 -22.75 10.32
C ASN A 406 -14.41 -22.19 10.65
N ILE A 407 -15.23 -22.92 11.43
CA ILE A 407 -16.52 -22.41 11.92
C ILE A 407 -16.31 -21.15 12.75
N ASN A 408 -15.40 -21.20 13.72
CA ASN A 408 -15.12 -20.06 14.60
C ASN A 408 -14.59 -18.86 13.82
N THR A 409 -13.78 -19.10 12.78
CA THR A 409 -13.26 -18.03 11.92
C THR A 409 -14.37 -17.38 11.13
N LEU A 410 -15.26 -18.16 10.48
CA LEU A 410 -16.43 -17.61 9.80
C LEU A 410 -17.29 -16.77 10.75
N SER A 411 -17.62 -17.31 11.94
CA SER A 411 -18.40 -16.58 12.95
C SER A 411 -17.69 -15.29 13.40
N ALA A 412 -16.37 -15.33 13.61
CA ALA A 412 -15.60 -14.16 14.02
C ALA A 412 -15.51 -13.10 12.91
N MET A 413 -15.40 -13.51 11.65
CA MET A 413 -15.42 -12.60 10.50
C MET A 413 -16.77 -11.90 10.35
N PHE A 414 -17.87 -12.65 10.45
CA PHE A 414 -19.22 -12.07 10.38
C PHE A 414 -19.51 -11.16 11.59
N ALA A 415 -19.08 -11.56 12.79
CA ALA A 415 -19.19 -10.72 13.98
C ALA A 415 -18.42 -9.41 13.86
N GLN A 416 -17.21 -9.43 13.28
CA GLN A 416 -16.45 -8.20 13.00
C GLN A 416 -17.18 -7.29 11.99
N GLY A 417 -17.94 -7.86 11.06
CA GLY A 417 -18.76 -7.11 10.10
C GLY A 417 -20.12 -6.65 10.65
N GLY A 418 -20.48 -6.98 11.90
CA GLY A 418 -21.81 -6.68 12.42
C GLY A 418 -22.93 -7.40 11.64
N VAL A 419 -22.65 -8.58 11.11
CA VAL A 419 -23.59 -9.37 10.31
C VAL A 419 -23.82 -10.74 10.97
N GLY A 420 -25.06 -11.23 10.99
CA GLY A 420 -25.37 -12.48 11.68
C GLY A 420 -26.86 -12.76 11.82
N ASP A 421 -27.24 -13.45 12.90
CA ASP A 421 -28.62 -13.68 13.31
C ASP A 421 -28.98 -12.74 14.47
N PRO A 422 -29.76 -11.67 14.26
CA PRO A 422 -30.12 -10.74 15.34
C PRO A 422 -31.00 -11.40 16.41
N TRP A 423 -31.53 -12.60 16.16
CA TRP A 423 -32.40 -13.35 17.07
C TRP A 423 -31.69 -14.56 17.68
N GLU A 424 -30.35 -14.60 17.67
CA GLU A 424 -29.57 -15.67 18.29
C GLU A 424 -29.91 -15.85 19.78
N ASP A 425 -30.13 -14.73 20.49
CA ASP A 425 -30.86 -14.70 21.77
C ASP A 425 -32.28 -14.14 21.54
N PRO A 426 -33.31 -15.00 21.46
CA PRO A 426 -34.69 -14.55 21.25
C PRO A 426 -35.22 -13.65 22.38
N SER A 427 -34.59 -13.68 23.56
CA SER A 427 -35.00 -12.86 24.71
C SER A 427 -34.40 -11.46 24.69
N ALA A 428 -33.31 -11.26 23.95
CA ALA A 428 -32.62 -9.99 23.79
C ALA A 428 -32.09 -9.84 22.35
N PRO A 429 -32.96 -9.51 21.37
CA PRO A 429 -32.55 -9.33 19.98
C PRO A 429 -31.54 -8.19 19.85
N ASN A 430 -30.49 -8.40 19.05
CA ASN A 430 -29.47 -7.39 18.80
C ASN A 430 -29.75 -6.66 17.49
N GLU A 431 -30.41 -5.49 17.58
CA GLU A 431 -30.76 -4.66 16.42
C GLU A 431 -29.53 -4.08 15.69
N ALA A 432 -28.35 -4.07 16.32
CA ALA A 432 -27.11 -3.65 15.66
C ALA A 432 -26.59 -4.70 14.66
N ILE A 433 -27.04 -5.96 14.74
CA ILE A 433 -26.63 -7.02 13.83
C ILE A 433 -27.52 -7.01 12.59
N ARG A 434 -26.89 -6.94 11.41
CA ARG A 434 -27.59 -7.10 10.13
C ARG A 434 -27.92 -8.56 9.88
N ASP A 435 -29.21 -8.86 9.68
CA ASP A 435 -29.66 -10.22 9.36
C ASP A 435 -29.18 -10.68 7.98
N ILE A 436 -28.41 -11.78 7.96
CA ILE A 436 -27.90 -12.40 6.73
C ILE A 436 -28.74 -13.59 6.26
N SER A 437 -29.75 -14.00 7.01
CA SER A 437 -30.46 -15.28 6.82
C SER A 437 -31.06 -15.49 5.42
N GLU A 438 -31.45 -14.40 4.74
CA GLU A 438 -32.01 -14.43 3.38
C GLU A 438 -30.95 -14.31 2.27
N TYR A 439 -29.74 -13.86 2.62
CA TYR A 439 -28.70 -13.47 1.67
C TYR A 439 -27.55 -14.48 1.66
N VAL A 440 -26.86 -14.58 0.54
CA VAL A 440 -25.64 -15.38 0.42
C VAL A 440 -24.41 -14.50 0.63
N ALA A 441 -23.47 -15.00 1.42
CA ALA A 441 -22.13 -14.46 1.56
C ALA A 441 -21.20 -15.28 0.66
N ILE A 442 -20.55 -14.62 -0.31
CA ILE A 442 -19.50 -15.24 -1.10
C ILE A 442 -18.25 -15.31 -0.24
N VAL A 443 -17.69 -16.50 -0.07
CA VAL A 443 -16.53 -16.72 0.79
C VAL A 443 -15.41 -17.39 0.01
N HIS A 444 -14.22 -16.84 0.11
CA HIS A 444 -13.01 -17.29 -0.57
C HIS A 444 -12.02 -17.88 0.42
N GLY A 445 -11.28 -18.87 -0.06
CA GLY A 445 -10.19 -19.51 0.66
C GLY A 445 -9.46 -20.49 -0.25
N ASP A 446 -8.48 -21.17 0.32
CA ASP A 446 -7.79 -22.27 -0.34
C ASP A 446 -8.65 -23.53 -0.42
N LEU A 447 -8.14 -24.58 -1.08
CA LEU A 447 -8.86 -25.85 -1.21
C LEU A 447 -9.11 -26.51 0.15
N GLY A 448 -8.15 -26.45 1.07
CA GLY A 448 -8.30 -27.03 2.41
C GLY A 448 -9.38 -26.32 3.23
N THR A 449 -9.51 -25.01 3.07
CA THR A 449 -10.59 -24.20 3.65
C THR A 449 -11.93 -24.61 3.07
N TYR A 450 -12.04 -24.75 1.75
CA TYR A 450 -13.26 -25.22 1.09
C TYR A 450 -13.75 -26.56 1.69
N GLU A 451 -12.88 -27.57 1.78
CA GLU A 451 -13.24 -28.90 2.30
C GLU A 451 -13.71 -28.85 3.76
N LYS A 452 -13.06 -28.02 4.59
CA LYS A 452 -13.42 -27.86 6.01
C LYS A 452 -14.74 -27.13 6.17
N VAL A 453 -15.00 -26.09 5.37
CA VAL A 453 -16.28 -25.36 5.38
C VAL A 453 -17.42 -26.24 4.86
N ASP A 454 -17.22 -27.01 3.80
CA ASP A 454 -18.22 -27.98 3.31
C ASP A 454 -18.53 -29.04 4.39
N THR A 455 -17.51 -29.54 5.08
CA THR A 455 -17.70 -30.44 6.22
C THR A 455 -18.41 -29.76 7.40
N ALA A 456 -18.13 -28.48 7.65
CA ALA A 456 -18.84 -27.68 8.65
C ALA A 456 -20.34 -27.55 8.33
N MET A 457 -20.68 -27.22 7.08
CA MET A 457 -22.07 -27.15 6.61
C MET A 457 -22.78 -28.50 6.77
N ARG A 458 -22.11 -29.61 6.44
CA ARG A 458 -22.64 -30.97 6.67
C ARG A 458 -22.94 -31.26 8.14
N ARG A 459 -22.06 -30.84 9.06
CA ARG A 459 -22.25 -31.03 10.50
C ARG A 459 -23.38 -30.15 11.04
N ARG A 460 -23.49 -28.92 10.54
CA ARG A 460 -24.47 -27.94 11.00
C ARG A 460 -25.83 -28.01 10.29
N LYS A 461 -26.04 -28.94 9.35
CA LYS A 461 -27.29 -29.04 8.57
C LYS A 461 -28.58 -29.21 9.40
N GLN A 462 -28.48 -29.70 10.63
CA GLN A 462 -29.61 -29.90 11.55
C GLN A 462 -29.87 -28.70 12.47
N GLU A 463 -29.04 -27.65 12.39
CA GLU A 463 -29.21 -26.46 13.20
C GLU A 463 -30.52 -25.74 12.90
N ARG A 464 -31.09 -25.10 13.93
CA ARG A 464 -32.43 -24.51 13.83
C ARG A 464 -32.46 -23.31 12.88
N THR A 465 -31.51 -22.40 13.00
CA THR A 465 -31.53 -21.13 12.26
C THR A 465 -30.73 -21.22 10.97
N PRO A 466 -31.12 -20.49 9.90
CA PRO A 466 -30.31 -20.23 8.73
C PRO A 466 -28.84 -19.98 9.00
N TYR A 467 -28.55 -19.01 9.87
CA TYR A 467 -27.21 -18.60 10.22
C TYR A 467 -26.40 -19.75 10.81
N ASN A 468 -26.98 -20.47 11.76
CA ASN A 468 -26.31 -21.62 12.38
C ASN A 468 -26.11 -22.79 11.41
N ARG A 469 -26.97 -22.97 10.40
CA ARG A 469 -26.72 -23.96 9.34
C ARG A 469 -25.57 -23.59 8.40
N LEU A 470 -25.02 -22.38 8.52
CA LEU A 470 -24.11 -21.76 7.55
C LEU A 470 -24.71 -21.75 6.13
N GLN A 471 -26.04 -21.72 6.02
CA GLN A 471 -26.73 -21.83 4.73
C GLN A 471 -26.44 -20.64 3.79
N HIS A 472 -26.03 -19.51 4.36
CA HIS A 472 -25.68 -18.29 3.64
C HIS A 472 -24.28 -18.38 3.01
N VAL A 473 -23.41 -19.27 3.47
CA VAL A 473 -22.03 -19.36 3.01
C VAL A 473 -21.97 -20.05 1.65
N VAL A 474 -21.48 -19.34 0.63
CA VAL A 474 -21.17 -19.88 -0.70
C VAL A 474 -19.66 -19.80 -0.91
N MET A 475 -19.00 -20.94 -0.79
CA MET A 475 -17.54 -21.02 -0.99
C MET A 475 -17.18 -20.96 -2.48
N VAL A 476 -16.28 -20.05 -2.84
CA VAL A 476 -15.73 -19.89 -4.18
C VAL A 476 -14.21 -20.07 -4.12
N PRO A 477 -13.66 -21.16 -4.69
CA PRO A 477 -12.21 -21.39 -4.67
C PRO A 477 -11.48 -20.28 -5.41
N GLY A 478 -10.36 -19.83 -4.87
CA GLY A 478 -9.50 -18.88 -5.57
C GLY A 478 -9.03 -19.44 -6.92
N LEU A 479 -9.00 -18.59 -7.96
CA LEU A 479 -8.55 -18.98 -9.30
C LEU A 479 -7.16 -19.63 -9.31
N PHE A 480 -6.28 -19.17 -8.41
CA PHE A 480 -4.96 -19.77 -8.22
C PHE A 480 -5.06 -21.25 -7.82
N HIS A 481 -5.87 -21.59 -6.82
CA HIS A 481 -6.05 -22.98 -6.37
C HIS A 481 -6.72 -23.83 -7.45
N LEU A 482 -7.68 -23.26 -8.19
CA LEU A 482 -8.28 -23.96 -9.33
C LEU A 482 -7.22 -24.28 -10.40
N LYS A 483 -6.33 -23.33 -10.72
CA LYS A 483 -5.22 -23.54 -11.65
C LYS A 483 -4.24 -24.60 -11.14
N MET A 484 -3.91 -24.58 -9.84
CA MET A 484 -3.05 -25.60 -9.23
C MET A 484 -3.69 -27.00 -9.31
N ALA A 485 -4.97 -27.13 -8.96
CA ALA A 485 -5.70 -28.39 -9.04
C ALA A 485 -5.81 -28.89 -10.49
N ALA A 486 -6.05 -28.00 -11.45
CA ALA A 486 -6.05 -28.35 -12.88
C ALA A 486 -4.67 -28.80 -13.36
N ALA A 487 -3.60 -28.13 -12.93
CA ALA A 487 -2.23 -28.54 -13.25
C ALA A 487 -1.89 -29.91 -12.65
N ASP A 488 -2.26 -30.18 -11.40
CA ASP A 488 -2.10 -31.50 -10.76
C ASP A 488 -2.91 -32.58 -11.50
N ALA A 489 -4.15 -32.29 -11.89
CA ALA A 489 -4.96 -33.22 -12.67
C ALA A 489 -4.32 -33.54 -14.04
N ILE A 490 -3.87 -32.52 -14.77
CA ILE A 490 -3.14 -32.70 -16.04
C ILE A 490 -1.88 -33.55 -15.80
N TRP A 491 -1.13 -33.28 -14.73
CA TRP A 491 0.06 -34.02 -14.38
C TRP A 491 -0.25 -35.50 -14.12
N ARG A 492 -1.25 -35.79 -13.29
CA ARG A 492 -1.67 -37.17 -12.95
C ARG A 492 -2.20 -37.94 -14.15
N ILE A 493 -2.82 -37.28 -15.12
CA ILE A 493 -3.42 -37.92 -16.30
C ILE A 493 -2.39 -38.10 -17.42
N LEU A 494 -1.58 -37.06 -17.72
CA LEU A 494 -0.74 -37.00 -18.92
C LEU A 494 0.76 -37.18 -18.65
N ILE A 495 1.20 -37.09 -17.40
CA ILE A 495 2.63 -37.13 -17.05
C ILE A 495 2.94 -38.30 -16.10
N THR A 496 2.16 -38.53 -15.05
CA THR A 496 2.42 -39.59 -14.06
C THR A 496 2.44 -41.00 -14.66
N PRO A 497 1.47 -41.41 -15.51
CA PRO A 497 1.44 -42.77 -16.04
C PRO A 497 2.60 -43.00 -17.02
N ASP A 498 3.32 -44.11 -16.85
CA ASP A 498 4.48 -44.41 -17.69
C ASP A 498 4.12 -44.56 -19.18
N ASP A 499 2.96 -45.16 -19.47
CA ASP A 499 2.46 -45.34 -20.85
C ASP A 499 2.14 -44.00 -21.54
N ALA A 500 1.74 -42.97 -20.79
CA ALA A 500 1.47 -41.64 -21.32
C ALA A 500 2.74 -40.92 -21.82
N ARG A 501 3.93 -41.42 -21.44
CA ARG A 501 5.25 -40.87 -21.81
C ARG A 501 5.83 -41.47 -23.09
N VAL A 502 5.31 -42.62 -23.53
CA VAL A 502 5.86 -43.40 -24.65
C VAL A 502 5.24 -42.97 -25.98
N ASP A 503 4.02 -42.44 -25.97
CA ASP A 503 3.34 -41.99 -27.18
C ASP A 503 4.11 -40.87 -27.90
N HIS A 504 4.32 -41.06 -29.20
CA HIS A 504 4.96 -40.09 -30.09
C HIS A 504 4.13 -38.80 -30.27
N ALA A 505 2.81 -38.87 -30.10
CA ALA A 505 1.91 -37.72 -30.03
C ALA A 505 1.60 -37.29 -28.59
N GLY A 506 2.25 -37.90 -27.59
CA GLY A 506 1.99 -37.67 -26.18
C GLY A 506 2.40 -36.27 -25.71
N PHE A 507 1.73 -35.79 -24.66
CA PHE A 507 1.96 -34.47 -24.06
C PHE A 507 3.44 -34.17 -23.78
N MET A 508 4.17 -35.17 -23.26
CA MET A 508 5.61 -35.04 -22.96
C MET A 508 6.47 -34.79 -24.21
N LYS A 509 6.14 -35.40 -25.35
CA LYS A 509 6.86 -35.18 -26.61
C LYS A 509 6.58 -33.80 -27.18
N ILE A 510 5.31 -33.36 -27.11
CA ILE A 510 4.89 -32.03 -27.56
C ILE A 510 5.56 -30.93 -26.71
N ILE A 511 5.54 -31.05 -25.37
CA ILE A 511 6.24 -30.08 -24.51
C ILE A 511 7.75 -30.14 -24.72
N GLY A 512 8.33 -31.32 -24.93
CA GLY A 512 9.75 -31.46 -25.29
C GLY A 512 10.13 -30.74 -26.57
N GLN A 513 9.20 -30.58 -27.53
CA GLN A 513 9.41 -29.81 -28.75
C GLN A 513 9.17 -28.31 -28.54
N LEU A 514 8.14 -27.93 -27.79
CA LEU A 514 7.77 -26.53 -27.56
C LEU A 514 8.69 -25.83 -26.54
N ARG A 515 9.24 -26.58 -25.58
CA ARG A 515 10.11 -26.09 -24.51
C ARG A 515 11.24 -27.09 -24.23
N PRO A 516 12.19 -27.25 -25.17
CA PRO A 516 13.26 -28.24 -25.05
C PRO A 516 14.06 -28.10 -23.75
N ASP A 517 14.33 -26.87 -23.32
CA ASP A 517 15.16 -26.58 -22.14
C ASP A 517 14.42 -26.81 -20.80
N ASP A 518 13.10 -26.69 -20.77
CA ASP A 518 12.28 -26.89 -19.56
C ASP A 518 11.74 -28.31 -19.43
N SER A 519 11.80 -29.12 -20.49
CA SER A 519 11.20 -30.46 -20.54
C SER A 519 11.77 -31.44 -19.49
N SER A 520 12.99 -31.18 -19.01
CA SER A 520 13.65 -31.93 -17.94
C SER A 520 12.99 -31.71 -16.57
N ARG A 521 12.35 -30.54 -16.35
CA ARG A 521 11.63 -30.21 -15.10
C ARG A 521 10.35 -31.02 -14.92
N LEU A 522 9.85 -31.63 -16.00
CA LEU A 522 8.71 -32.54 -15.96
C LEU A 522 9.09 -33.97 -15.47
N ARG A 523 10.38 -34.23 -15.24
CA ARG A 523 10.90 -35.54 -14.81
C ARG A 523 11.36 -35.52 -13.35
N PHE A 524 10.47 -35.27 -12.41
CA PHE A 524 10.76 -35.53 -10.99
C PHE A 524 9.57 -36.15 -10.27
N GLN A 525 9.66 -37.46 -10.05
CA GLN A 525 9.51 -38.15 -8.75
C GLN A 525 9.72 -39.66 -9.00
N ARG A 526 10.98 -40.11 -8.88
CA ARG A 526 11.22 -41.44 -8.32
C ARG A 526 11.29 -41.20 -6.82
N GLU A 527 10.25 -41.63 -6.11
CA GLU A 527 10.37 -41.89 -4.68
C GLU A 527 11.57 -42.83 -4.50
N ILE A 528 12.59 -42.34 -3.80
CA ILE A 528 13.62 -43.18 -3.21
C ILE A 528 12.97 -43.78 -1.95
N PRO A 529 13.09 -45.10 -1.72
CA PRO A 529 12.27 -45.86 -0.77
C PRO A 529 12.33 -45.37 0.68
#